data_AF-A0A534YWF8-F1
#
_entry.id   AF-A0A534YWF8-F1
#
_cell.length_a   1.000
_cell.length_b   1.000
_cell.length_c   1.000
_cell.angle_alpha   90.00
_cell.angle_beta   90.00
_cell.angle_gamma   90.00
#
_symmetry.space_group_name_H-M   'P 1'
#
loop_
_entity.id
_entity.type
_entity.pdbx_description
1 polymer ?
#
loop_
_entity_poly.entity_id
_entity_poly.type
_entity_poly.pdbx_seq_one_letter_code
_entity_poly.pdbx_strand_id
1 'polypeptide(L)'
;MTRGLSSVQQQLVDLQWRLDAESEALGKLLAADHVDEAAVLGKLDQVTSIEQQVKKVNFTLLVRIKNQLDSEQQEKLRALRPAHP
;
A
#
# COMPACT_ATOMS: atom_id res chain seq x y z
N MET A 1 -18.18 9.78 10.25
CA MET A 1 -16.76 10.15 10.15
C MET A 1 -15.84 8.93 10.22
N THR A 2 -15.99 8.02 11.19
CA THR A 2 -15.23 6.75 11.28
C THR A 2 -15.42 5.80 10.09
N ARG A 3 -16.64 5.70 9.54
CA ARG A 3 -16.96 4.78 8.42
C ARG A 3 -16.04 4.88 7.19
N GLY A 4 -15.65 6.10 6.79
CA GLY A 4 -14.78 6.30 5.62
C GLY A 4 -13.30 6.01 5.88
N LEU A 5 -12.87 6.08 7.15
CA LEU A 5 -11.54 5.65 7.57
C LEU A 5 -11.48 4.13 7.65
N SER A 6 -12.51 3.51 8.24
CA SER A 6 -12.66 2.06 8.34
C SER A 6 -12.74 1.39 6.97
N SER A 7 -13.41 2.00 5.98
CA SER A 7 -13.48 1.43 4.63
C SER A 7 -12.14 1.46 3.89
N VAL A 8 -11.34 2.53 4.07
CA VAL A 8 -9.99 2.61 3.49
C VAL A 8 -9.03 1.64 4.17
N GLN A 9 -9.16 1.46 5.48
CA GLN A 9 -8.39 0.47 6.23
C GLN A 9 -8.74 -0.96 5.79
N GLN A 10 -10.02 -1.27 5.61
CA GLN A 10 -10.46 -2.57 5.11
C GLN A 10 -9.93 -2.84 3.69
N GLN A 11 -10.02 -1.87 2.79
CA GLN A 11 -9.44 -1.97 1.45
C GLN A 11 -7.92 -2.24 1.49
N LEU A 12 -7.21 -1.66 2.45
CA LEU A 12 -5.77 -1.88 2.62
C LEU A 12 -5.46 -3.32 3.06
N VAL A 13 -6.26 -3.88 3.97
CA VAL A 13 -6.14 -5.29 4.41
C VAL A 13 -6.40 -6.23 3.23
N ASP A 14 -7.46 -6.00 2.45
CA ASP A 14 -7.77 -6.81 1.27
C ASP A 14 -6.63 -6.77 0.24
N LEU A 15 -6.03 -5.61 0.03
CA LEU A 15 -4.88 -5.46 -0.88
C LEU A 15 -3.62 -6.15 -0.35
N GLN A 16 -3.39 -6.16 0.97
CA GLN A 16 -2.27 -6.88 1.58
C GLN A 16 -2.41 -8.39 1.38
N TRP A 17 -3.59 -8.95 1.62
CA TRP A 17 -3.86 -10.38 1.40
C TRP A 17 -3.64 -10.78 -0.06
N ARG A 18 -4.06 -9.93 -0.99
CA ARG A 18 -3.80 -10.14 -2.43
C ARG A 18 -2.31 -10.06 -2.74
N LEU A 19 -1.59 -9.09 -2.18
CA LEU A 19 -0.15 -8.95 -2.40
C LEU A 19 0.60 -10.19 -1.92
N ASP A 20 0.26 -10.72 -0.74
CA ASP A 20 0.87 -11.92 -0.17
C ASP A 20 0.63 -13.14 -1.08
N ALA A 21 -0.61 -13.36 -1.50
CA ALA A 21 -0.97 -14.48 -2.37
C ALA A 21 -0.26 -14.43 -3.74
N GLU A 22 -0.22 -13.25 -4.37
CA GLU A 22 0.45 -13.07 -5.66
C GLU A 22 1.98 -13.20 -5.55
N SER A 23 2.56 -12.73 -4.44
CA SER A 23 3.99 -12.86 -4.15
C SER A 23 4.39 -14.31 -3.88
N GLU A 24 3.57 -15.08 -3.14
CA GLU A 24 3.78 -16.50 -2.94
C GLU A 24 3.75 -17.25 -4.28
N ALA A 25 2.78 -16.93 -5.14
CA ALA A 25 2.67 -17.53 -6.46
C ALA A 25 3.84 -17.15 -7.39
N LEU A 26 4.36 -15.92 -7.32
CA LEU A 26 5.60 -15.53 -8.00
C LEU A 26 6.80 -16.34 -7.48
N GLY A 27 6.92 -16.51 -6.17
CA GLY A 27 7.95 -17.33 -5.55
C GLY A 27 7.93 -18.79 -6.04
N LYS A 28 6.72 -19.36 -6.23
CA LYS A 28 6.57 -20.72 -6.79
C LYS A 28 7.04 -20.81 -8.25
N LEU A 29 6.78 -19.79 -9.07
CA LEU A 29 7.28 -19.77 -10.46
C LEU A 29 8.80 -19.70 -10.51
N LEU A 30 9.42 -18.92 -9.63
CA LEU A 30 10.87 -18.77 -9.55
C LEU A 30 11.58 -20.01 -8.96
N ALA A 31 10.86 -20.84 -8.20
CA ALA A 31 11.40 -22.06 -7.61
C ALA A 31 11.38 -23.29 -8.55
N ALA A 32 10.87 -23.15 -9.77
CA ALA A 32 10.83 -24.24 -10.74
C ALA A 32 12.22 -24.54 -11.34
N ASP A 33 12.50 -25.83 -11.63
CA ASP A 33 13.76 -26.26 -12.26
C ASP A 33 13.98 -25.63 -13.64
N HIS A 34 12.88 -25.35 -14.36
CA HIS A 34 12.88 -24.57 -15.58
C HIS A 34 11.91 -23.40 -15.44
N VAL A 35 12.46 -22.19 -15.40
CA VAL A 35 11.70 -20.96 -15.19
C VAL A 35 11.17 -20.44 -16.54
N ASP A 36 9.85 -20.32 -16.65
CA ASP A 36 9.20 -19.62 -17.77
C ASP A 36 9.27 -18.11 -17.53
N GLU A 37 10.15 -17.44 -18.27
CA GLU A 37 10.38 -16.00 -18.15
C GLU A 37 9.10 -15.18 -18.42
N ALA A 38 8.29 -15.56 -19.41
CA ALA A 38 7.08 -14.81 -19.74
C ALA A 38 6.03 -14.92 -18.63
N ALA A 39 5.89 -16.11 -18.04
CA ALA A 39 5.00 -16.33 -16.90
C ALA A 39 5.46 -15.55 -15.66
N VAL A 40 6.77 -15.51 -15.39
CA VAL A 40 7.35 -14.74 -14.28
C VAL A 40 7.10 -13.24 -14.47
N LEU A 41 7.38 -12.69 -15.64
CA LEU A 41 7.18 -11.26 -15.92
C LEU A 41 5.69 -10.89 -15.80
N GLY A 42 4.79 -11.71 -16.35
CA GLY A 42 3.35 -11.48 -16.20
C GLY A 42 2.88 -11.51 -14.75
N LYS A 43 3.48 -12.37 -13.91
CA LYS A 43 3.19 -12.41 -12.48
C LYS A 43 3.78 -11.23 -11.70
N LEU A 44 4.98 -10.81 -12.06
CA LEU A 44 5.63 -9.62 -11.49
C LEU A 44 4.80 -8.36 -11.77
N ASP A 45 4.25 -8.21 -12.97
CA ASP A 45 3.36 -7.09 -13.30
C ASP A 45 2.11 -7.06 -12.41
N GLN A 46 1.56 -8.23 -12.06
CA GLN A 46 0.44 -8.32 -11.13
C GLN A 46 0.82 -7.87 -9.71
N VAL A 47 1.95 -8.38 -9.19
CA VAL A 47 2.47 -8.01 -7.87
C VAL A 47 2.72 -6.50 -7.78
N THR A 48 3.46 -5.93 -8.74
CA THR A 48 3.80 -4.51 -8.75
C THR A 48 2.58 -3.59 -8.92
N SER A 49 1.57 -4.02 -9.67
CA SER A 49 0.29 -3.31 -9.77
C SER A 49 -0.44 -3.26 -8.43
N ILE A 50 -0.43 -4.35 -7.65
CA ILE A 50 -1.03 -4.39 -6.31
C ILE A 50 -0.24 -3.49 -5.35
N GLU A 51 1.09 -3.53 -5.37
CA GLU A 51 1.93 -2.63 -4.57
C GLU A 51 1.63 -1.15 -4.85
N GLN A 52 1.44 -0.79 -6.13
CA GLN A 52 1.08 0.57 -6.51
C GLN A 52 -0.27 0.98 -5.91
N GLN A 53 -1.25 0.06 -5.90
CA GLN A 53 -2.56 0.30 -5.28
C GLN A 53 -2.45 0.47 -3.76
N VAL A 54 -1.71 -0.41 -3.07
CA VAL A 54 -1.43 -0.31 -1.63
C VAL A 54 -0.85 1.07 -1.29
N LYS A 55 0.18 1.50 -2.03
CA LYS A 55 0.81 2.83 -1.85
C LYS A 55 -0.22 3.94 -2.04
N LYS A 56 -0.99 3.94 -3.14
CA LYS A 56 -2.01 4.97 -3.42
C LYS A 56 -3.08 5.05 -2.33
N VAL A 57 -3.59 3.91 -1.85
CA VAL A 57 -4.60 3.86 -0.79
C VAL A 57 -4.04 4.41 0.52
N ASN A 58 -2.83 4.01 0.90
CA ASN A 58 -2.16 4.51 2.10
C ASN A 58 -1.93 6.04 2.03
N PHE A 59 -1.41 6.54 0.91
CA PHE A 59 -1.24 7.99 0.72
C PHE A 59 -2.57 8.75 0.77
N THR A 60 -3.63 8.20 0.18
CA THR A 60 -4.98 8.78 0.24
C THR A 60 -5.47 8.87 1.69
N LEU A 61 -5.24 7.83 2.49
CA LEU A 61 -5.56 7.83 3.92
C LEU A 61 -4.83 8.95 4.67
N LEU A 62 -3.51 9.06 4.47
CA LEU A 62 -2.69 10.10 5.11
C LEU A 62 -3.13 11.52 4.74
N VAL A 63 -3.44 11.76 3.47
CA VAL A 63 -3.95 13.07 3.00
C VAL A 63 -5.31 13.38 3.64
N ARG A 64 -6.22 12.40 3.70
CA ARG A 64 -7.53 12.58 4.36
C ARG A 64 -7.39 12.91 5.84
N ILE A 65 -6.49 12.23 6.56
CA ILE A 65 -6.21 12.52 7.98
C ILE A 65 -5.70 13.97 8.13
N LYS A 66 -4.71 14.38 7.31
CA LYS A 66 -4.18 15.75 7.35
C LYS A 66 -5.25 16.80 7.07
N ASN A 67 -6.12 16.57 6.09
CA ASN A 67 -7.20 17.49 5.73
C ASN A 67 -8.34 17.54 6.76
N GLN A 68 -8.41 16.58 7.69
CA GLN A 68 -9.33 16.61 8.82
C GLN A 68 -8.78 17.37 10.03
N LEU A 69 -7.47 17.63 10.05
CA LEU A 69 -6.86 18.52 11.04
C LEU A 69 -7.09 19.96 10.58
N ASP A 70 -7.62 20.81 11.47
CA ASP A 70 -7.70 22.25 11.21
C ASP A 70 -6.30 22.87 11.07
N SER A 71 -6.22 24.11 10.57
CA SER A 71 -4.95 24.80 10.32
C SER A 71 -4.05 24.86 11.56
N GLU A 72 -4.65 25.04 12.74
CA GLU A 72 -3.95 25.11 14.03
C GLU A 72 -3.38 23.74 14.43
N GLN A 73 -4.13 22.67 14.19
CA GLN A 73 -3.70 21.28 14.42
C GLN A 73 -2.64 20.83 13.40
N GLN A 74 -2.72 21.29 12.15
CA GLN A 74 -1.68 21.06 11.14
C GLN A 74 -0.38 21.79 11.48
N GLU A 75 -0.45 23.02 11.99
CA GLU A 75 0.71 23.76 12.48
C GLU A 75 1.31 23.09 13.72
N LYS A 76 0.50 22.68 14.70
CA LYS A 76 0.96 21.89 15.85
C LYS A 76 1.63 20.59 15.41
N LEU A 77 1.07 19.87 14.44
CA LEU A 77 1.68 18.64 13.91
C LEU A 77 3.01 18.91 13.18
N ARG A 78 3.12 20.04 12.45
CA ARG A 78 4.38 20.46 11.81
C ARG A 78 5.44 20.84 12.84
N ALA A 79 5.04 21.54 13.90
CA ALA A 79 5.92 21.92 15.01
C ALA A 79 6.40 20.72 15.85
N LEU A 80 5.60 19.65 15.90
CA LEU A 80 5.93 18.40 16.62
C LEU A 80 6.76 17.41 15.80
N ARG A 81 6.95 17.63 14.49
CA ARG A 81 7.92 16.83 13.74
C ARG A 81 9.33 17.29 14.14
N PRO A 82 10.15 16.43 14.77
CA PRO A 82 11.54 16.77 14.98
C PRO A 82 12.17 17.04 13.62
N ALA A 83 12.88 18.15 13.50
CA ALA A 83 13.82 18.35 12.41
C ALA A 83 14.83 17.21 12.51
N HIS A 84 14.67 16.18 11.67
CA HIS A 84 15.77 15.27 11.45
C HIS A 84 16.74 15.96 10.49
N PRO A 85 18.00 16.20 10.90
CA PRO A 85 19.06 16.51 9.97
C PRO A 85 19.30 15.34 9.00
#